data_AF-A0A1H9M6B0-F1
#
_entry.id   AF-A0A1H9M6B0-F1
#
_cell.length_a   1.000
_cell.length_b   1.000
_cell.length_c   1.000
_cell.angle_alpha   90.00
_cell.angle_beta   90.00
_cell.angle_gamma   90.00
#
_symmetry.space_group_name_H-M   'P 1'
#
loop_
_entity.id
_entity.type
_entity.pdbx_description
1 polymer ?
#
loop_
_entity_poly.entity_id
_entity_poly.type
_entity_poly.pdbx_seq_one_letter_code
_entity_poly.pdbx_strand_id
1 'polypeptide(L)' 'MTKSELKPVLLSREQIEALQAIQREERSKSPLNVAPTIHVIARHLMAKALEQLEKDHQCLKLKTYP' A
#
# COMPACT_ATOMS: atom_id res chain seq x y z
N MET A 1 21.86 5.38 -16.88
CA MET A 1 21.12 4.81 -15.74
C MET A 1 19.85 5.63 -15.57
N THR A 2 18.68 5.04 -15.81
CA THR A 2 17.39 5.73 -15.65
C THR A 2 17.17 6.03 -14.16
N LYS A 3 17.02 7.31 -13.81
CA LYS A 3 16.65 7.74 -12.46
C LYS A 3 15.29 7.09 -12.16
N SER A 4 15.23 6.16 -11.22
CA SER A 4 13.95 5.68 -10.71
C SER A 4 13.24 6.88 -10.07
N GLU A 5 12.03 7.21 -10.53
CA GLU A 5 11.20 8.30 -9.97
C GLU A 5 10.70 7.98 -8.54
N LEU A 6 11.05 6.81 -8.01
CA LEU A 6 10.64 6.36 -6.69
C LEU A 6 11.43 7.10 -5.60
N LYS A 7 10.69 7.72 -4.69
CA LYS A 7 11.26 8.29 -3.46
C LYS A 7 11.21 7.25 -2.34
N PRO A 8 12.33 6.93 -1.67
CA PRO A 8 12.32 6.01 -0.55
C PRO A 8 11.61 6.62 0.67
N VAL A 9 10.86 5.80 1.39
CA VAL A 9 10.20 6.17 2.64
C VAL A 9 10.64 5.19 3.72
N LEU A 10 11.03 5.72 4.88
CA LEU A 10 11.39 4.92 6.04
C LEU A 10 10.12 4.37 6.68
N LEU A 11 10.13 3.07 6.98
CA LEU A 11 9.06 2.39 7.69
C LEU A 11 9.61 1.85 9.01
N SER A 12 8.76 1.74 10.02
CA SER A 12 9.12 1.10 11.27
C SER A 12 9.35 -0.41 11.06
N ARG A 13 10.08 -1.03 12.00
CA ARG A 13 10.30 -2.47 11.98
C ARG A 13 9.00 -3.26 11.97
N GLU A 14 8.04 -2.87 12.80
CA GLU A 14 6.72 -3.51 12.90
C GLU A 14 5.94 -3.42 11.58
N GLN A 15 6.03 -2.28 10.87
CA GLN A 15 5.42 -2.12 9.55
C GLN A 15 6.06 -3.06 8.52
N ILE A 16 7.38 -3.23 8.56
CA ILE A 16 8.08 -4.18 7.69
C ILE A 16 7.65 -5.63 7.99
N GLU A 17 7.54 -6.00 9.27
CA GLU A 17 7.10 -7.33 9.70
C GLU A 17 5.67 -7.63 9.22
N ALA A 18 4.77 -6.65 9.30
CA ALA A 18 3.42 -6.75 8.75
C ALA A 18 3.42 -6.95 7.22
N LEU A 19 4.24 -6.21 6.47
CA LEU A 19 4.38 -6.39 5.02
C LEU A 19 4.91 -7.78 4.65
N GLN A 20 5.84 -8.33 5.44
CA GLN A 20 6.35 -9.70 5.25
C GLN A 20 5.30 -10.76 5.56
N ALA A 21 4.43 -10.54 6.55
CA ALA A 21 3.31 -11.43 6.82
C ALA A 21 2.37 -11.51 5.61
N ILE A 22 2.01 -10.36 5.03
CA ILE A 22 1.18 -10.27 3.82
C ILE A 22 1.85 -11.00 2.65
N GLN A 23 3.15 -10.77 2.44
CA GLN A 23 3.89 -11.44 1.37
C GLN A 23 3.85 -12.98 1.49
N ARG A 24 4.00 -13.50 2.73
CA ARG A 24 3.92 -14.94 2.99
C ARG A 24 2.54 -15.51 2.69
N GLU A 25 1.49 -14.78 3.05
CA GLU A 25 0.10 -15.16 2.78
C GLU A 25 -0.20 -15.18 1.27
N GLU A 26 0.27 -14.17 0.51
CA GLU A 26 0.09 -14.16 -0.94
C GLU A 26 0.85 -15.31 -1.62
N ARG A 27 1.99 -15.72 -1.06
CA ARG A 27 2.75 -16.86 -1.56
C ARG A 27 1.99 -18.17 -1.42
N SER A 28 1.30 -18.39 -0.30
CA SER A 28 0.53 -19.61 -0.06
C SER A 28 -0.74 -19.68 -0.89
N LYS A 29 -1.31 -18.53 -1.28
CA LYS A 29 -2.49 -18.44 -2.15
C LYS A 29 -2.17 -18.71 -3.63
N SER A 30 -0.92 -18.53 -4.04
CA SER A 30 -0.53 -18.67 -5.44
C SER A 30 -0.22 -20.13 -5.79
N PRO A 31 -0.90 -20.73 -6.79
CA PRO A 31 -0.61 -22.10 -7.23
C PRO A 31 0.81 -22.26 -7.82
N LEU A 32 1.48 -21.15 -8.12
CA LEU A 32 2.86 -21.12 -8.62
C LEU A 32 3.87 -20.65 -7.55
N ASN A 33 3.46 -20.52 -6.27
CA ASN A 33 4.31 -20.04 -5.17
C ASN A 33 4.98 -18.67 -5.42
N VAL A 34 4.37 -17.84 -6.28
CA VAL A 34 4.82 -16.48 -6.59
C VAL A 34 4.08 -15.48 -5.71
N ALA A 35 4.83 -14.56 -5.11
CA ALA A 35 4.29 -13.47 -4.30
C ALA A 35 4.85 -12.12 -4.80
N PRO A 36 4.08 -11.03 -4.68
CA PRO A 36 4.58 -9.69 -4.96
C PRO A 36 5.73 -9.34 -4.00
N THR A 37 6.63 -8.47 -4.45
CA THR A 37 7.71 -7.94 -3.60
C THR A 37 7.17 -6.97 -2.54
N ILE A 38 7.90 -6.81 -1.44
CA ILE A 38 7.51 -5.92 -0.32
C ILE A 38 7.18 -4.50 -0.80
N HIS A 39 7.99 -3.92 -1.70
CA HIS A 39 7.73 -2.57 -2.21
C HIS A 39 6.47 -2.47 -3.08
N VAL A 40 6.11 -3.54 -3.80
CA VAL A 40 4.86 -3.60 -4.57
C VAL A 40 3.67 -3.64 -3.62
N ILE A 41 3.74 -4.44 -2.55
CA ILE A 41 2.70 -4.53 -1.52
C ILE A 41 2.53 -3.16 -0.85
N ALA A 42 3.63 -2.56 -0.37
CA ALA A 42 3.61 -1.27 0.31
C ALA A 42 2.99 -0.16 -0.56
N ARG A 43 3.37 -0.09 -1.84
CA ARG A 43 2.81 0.89 -2.78
C ARG A 43 1.31 0.70 -2.99
N HIS A 44 0.82 -0.53 -3.15
CA HIS A 44 -0.60 -0.80 -3.32
C HIS A 44 -1.40 -0.43 -2.07
N LEU A 45 -0.88 -0.77 -0.88
CA LEU A 45 -1.52 -0.41 0.38
C LEU A 45 -1.59 1.11 0.55
N MET A 46 -0.50 1.81 0.26
CA MET A 46 -0.45 3.27 0.32
C MET A 46 -1.43 3.92 -0.67
N ALA A 47 -1.48 3.44 -1.92
CA ALA A 47 -2.42 3.92 -2.91
C ALA A 47 -3.88 3.76 -2.46
N LYS A 48 -4.25 2.57 -1.94
CA LYS A 48 -5.58 2.32 -1.40
C LYS A 48 -5.92 3.21 -0.20
N ALA A 49 -4.97 3.42 0.70
CA ALA A 49 -5.17 4.27 1.86
C ALA A 49 -5.39 5.73 1.45
N LEU A 50 -4.60 6.25 0.50
CA LEU A 50 -4.76 7.60 -0.02
C LEU A 50 -6.07 7.78 -0.77
N GLU A 51 -6.46 6.82 -1.62
CA GLU A 51 -7.74 6.85 -2.33
C GLU A 51 -8.93 6.84 -1.36
N GLN A 52 -8.85 6.07 -0.27
CA GLN A 52 -9.88 6.04 0.76
C GLN A 52 -9.98 7.39 1.49
N LEU A 53 -8.84 7.97 1.88
CA LEU A 53 -8.81 9.29 2.51
C LEU A 53 -9.38 10.36 1.58
N GLU A 54 -9.04 10.34 0.29
CA GLU A 54 -9.61 11.26 -0.71
C GLU A 54 -11.13 11.15 -0.76
N LYS A 55 -11.68 9.92 -0.80
CA LYS A 55 -13.14 9.68 -0.77
C LYS A 55 -13.78 10.21 0.51
N ASP A 56 -13.15 9.98 1.65
CA ASP A 56 -13.64 10.43 2.95
C ASP A 56 -13.62 11.97 3.04
N HIS A 57 -12.56 12.62 2.56
CA HIS A 57 -12.46 14.08 2.47
C HIS A 57 -13.47 14.68 1.48
N GLN A 58 -13.76 14.01 0.37
CA GLN A 58 -14.75 14.43 -0.61
C GLN A 58 -16.17 14.30 -0.05
N CYS A 59 -16.44 13.28 0.76
CA CYS A 59 -17.69 13.13 1.51
C CYS A 59 -17.89 14.24 2.55
N LEU A 60 -16.82 14.66 3.24
CA LEU A 60 -16.87 15.80 4.18
C LEU A 60 -17.13 17.13 3.48
N LYS A 61 -16.61 17.34 2.27
CA LYS A 61 -16.87 18.55 1.46
C LYS A 61 -18.31 18.63 0.95
N LEU A 62 -18.99 17.50 0.77
CA LEU A 62 -20.39 17.46 0.31
C LEU A 62 -21.42 17.59 1.43
N LYS A 63 -21.02 17.41 2.70
CA LYS A 63 -21.89 17.60 3.88
C LYS A 63 -21.94 19.03 4.41
N THR A 64 -21.15 19.93 3.83
CA THR A 64 -21.10 21.35 4.19
C THR A 64 -21.56 22.23 3.04
N TYR A 65 -22.86 22.24 2.74
CA TYR A 65 -23.60 23.40 2.23
C TYR A 65 -25.09 23.19 2.61
N PRO A 66 -25.84 24.27 2.93
CA PRO A 66 -27.07 24.27 3.73
C PRO A 66 -28.30 23.70 3.02
#